data_AF-J1BA59-F1
#
_entry.id   AF-J1BA59-F1
#
_cell.length_a   1.000
_cell.length_b   1.000
_cell.length_c   1.000
_cell.angle_alpha   90.00
_cell.angle_beta   90.00
_cell.angle_gamma   90.00
#
_symmetry.space_group_name_H-M   'P 1'
#
loop_
_entity.id
_entity.type
_entity.pdbx_description
1 polymer ?
#
loop_
_entity_poly.entity_id
_entity_poly.type
_entity_poly.pdbx_seq_one_letter_code
_entity_poly.pdbx_strand_id
1 'polypeptide(L)'
;MEVIDAPWAGVPARIRWHKRRWICREHTCQIATFIEQNHSVCAPRARLGVRAIRWAIRQLRFEGATISGLARQLGTTWNTVWSHIKPCLQAASDDPARFAGVRVLGVDERRVASPGPTPTRPT
;
A
#
# COMPACT_ATOMS: atom_id res chain seq x y z
N MET A 1 8.97 -13.93 -9.17
CA MET A 1 9.00 -12.68 -8.37
C MET A 1 8.35 -12.98 -7.03
N GLU A 2 8.95 -12.51 -5.94
CA GLU A 2 8.35 -12.61 -4.61
C GLU A 2 7.59 -11.31 -4.30
N VAL A 3 6.35 -11.43 -3.83
CA VAL A 3 5.47 -10.32 -3.47
C VAL A 3 4.96 -10.54 -2.06
N ILE A 4 4.97 -9.48 -1.25
CA ILE A 4 4.45 -9.49 0.12
C ILE A 4 2.92 -9.47 0.06
N ASP A 5 2.28 -10.40 0.75
CA ASP A 5 0.83 -10.54 0.82
C ASP A 5 0.30 -10.19 2.23
N ALA A 6 -1.02 -10.15 2.39
CA ALA A 6 -1.65 -9.99 3.69
C ALA A 6 -1.20 -11.11 4.65
N PRO A 7 -0.87 -10.79 5.91
CA PRO A 7 -0.44 -11.79 6.87
C PRO A 7 -1.55 -12.80 7.15
N TRP A 8 -1.16 -14.03 7.43
CA TRP A 8 -2.06 -15.11 7.82
C TRP A 8 -1.80 -15.48 9.28
N ALA A 9 -2.82 -15.40 10.13
CA ALA A 9 -2.71 -15.70 11.55
C ALA A 9 -1.52 -14.98 12.25
N GLY A 10 -1.28 -13.71 11.89
CA GLY A 10 -0.17 -12.92 12.44
C GLY A 10 1.21 -13.22 11.85
N VAL A 11 1.32 -14.17 10.93
CA VAL A 11 2.55 -14.53 10.24
C VAL A 11 2.64 -13.80 8.89
N PRO A 12 3.76 -13.13 8.56
CA PRO A 12 3.95 -12.52 7.26
C PRO A 12 3.84 -13.56 6.14
N ALA A 13 3.01 -13.29 5.14
CA ALA A 13 2.84 -14.17 3.99
C ALA A 13 3.52 -13.59 2.74
N ARG A 14 4.07 -14.46 1.89
CA ARG A 14 4.66 -14.07 0.60
C ARG A 14 4.14 -14.99 -0.50
N ILE A 15 3.81 -14.39 -1.64
CA ILE A 15 3.43 -15.13 -2.85
C ILE A 15 4.60 -15.13 -3.82
N ARG A 16 4.88 -16.30 -4.40
CA ARG A 16 5.81 -16.44 -5.53
C ARG A 16 5.01 -16.41 -6.82
N TRP A 17 5.14 -15.32 -7.55
CA TRP A 17 4.50 -15.16 -8.85
C TRP A 17 5.49 -15.46 -9.98
N HIS A 18 5.17 -16.51 -10.74
CA HIS A 18 5.84 -16.84 -11.99
C HIS A 18 5.18 -16.05 -13.12
N LYS A 19 5.90 -15.05 -13.63
CA LYS A 19 5.43 -14.18 -14.71
C LYS A 19 5.89 -14.72 -16.05
N ARG A 20 5.01 -14.71 -17.04
CA ARG A 20 5.41 -14.96 -18.42
C ARG A 20 6.17 -13.76 -18.98
N ARG A 21 7.16 -14.05 -19.83
CA ARG A 21 7.91 -13.06 -20.61
C ARG A 21 7.73 -13.38 -22.07
N TRP A 22 7.26 -12.42 -22.84
CA TRP A 22 7.11 -12.51 -24.29
C TRP A 22 8.16 -11.66 -24.98
N ILE A 23 8.53 -12.09 -26.19
CA ILE A 23 9.49 -11.39 -27.05
C ILE A 23 8.78 -11.11 -28.38
N CYS A 24 8.75 -9.84 -28.80
CA CYS A 24 8.34 -9.45 -30.13
C CYS A 24 9.47 -9.75 -31.11
N ARG A 25 9.15 -10.47 -32.20
CA ARG A 25 10.13 -10.86 -33.23
C ARG A 25 10.30 -9.82 -34.33
N GLU A 26 9.45 -8.80 -34.36
CA GLU A 26 9.52 -7.70 -35.33
C GLU A 26 10.72 -6.79 -35.00
N HIS A 27 11.61 -6.58 -35.98
CA HIS A 27 12.85 -5.82 -35.81
C HIS A 27 12.63 -4.32 -35.77
N THR A 28 11.49 -3.83 -36.28
CA THR A 28 11.12 -2.42 -36.25
C THR A 28 10.50 -1.98 -34.92
N CYS A 29 10.15 -2.91 -34.04
CA CYS A 29 9.56 -2.60 -32.74
C CYS A 29 10.57 -2.02 -31.74
N GLN A 30 10.28 -0.84 -31.20
CA GLN A 30 11.12 -0.17 -30.19
C GLN A 30 11.19 -0.92 -28.85
N ILE A 31 10.14 -1.65 -28.48
CA ILE A 31 10.09 -2.47 -27.26
C ILE A 31 9.92 -3.93 -27.68
N ALA A 32 10.98 -4.72 -27.51
CA ALA A 32 11.00 -6.12 -27.93
C ALA A 32 10.59 -7.11 -26.83
N THR A 33 10.51 -6.71 -25.56
CA THR A 33 10.24 -7.62 -24.44
C THR A 33 9.08 -7.13 -23.57
N PHE A 34 8.13 -8.01 -23.31
CA PHE A 34 6.96 -7.76 -22.49
C PHE A 34 6.92 -8.74 -21.33
N ILE A 35 6.62 -8.26 -20.13
CA ILE A 35 6.46 -9.11 -18.94
C ILE A 35 5.00 -9.05 -18.52
N GLU A 36 4.45 -10.19 -18.14
CA GLU A 36 3.08 -10.30 -17.62
C GLU A 36 2.82 -9.31 -16.47
N GLN A 37 1.77 -8.52 -16.66
CA GLN A 37 1.27 -7.58 -15.66
C GLN A 37 -0.14 -7.98 -15.27
N ASN A 38 -0.38 -8.00 -13.96
CA ASN A 38 -1.68 -8.29 -13.38
C ASN A 38 -1.84 -7.36 -12.18
N HIS A 39 -2.56 -6.26 -12.42
CA HIS A 39 -2.77 -5.20 -11.45
C HIS A 39 -3.64 -5.64 -10.27
N SER A 40 -4.37 -6.76 -10.38
CA SER A 40 -5.12 -7.33 -9.24
C SER A 40 -4.22 -8.00 -8.20
N VAL A 41 -3.02 -8.44 -8.61
CA VAL A 41 -2.05 -9.09 -7.73
C VAL A 41 -1.07 -8.07 -7.16
N CYS A 42 -0.38 -7.34 -8.03
CA CYS A 42 0.66 -6.40 -7.64
C CYS A 42 0.86 -5.35 -8.73
N ALA A 43 1.04 -4.09 -8.33
CA ALA A 43 1.39 -3.03 -9.27
C ALA A 43 2.74 -3.30 -9.96
N PRO A 44 2.98 -2.74 -11.16
CA PRO A 44 4.24 -2.92 -11.86
C PRO A 44 5.45 -2.57 -10.96
N ARG A 45 6.40 -3.50 -10.84
CA ARG A 45 7.63 -3.39 -10.01
C ARG A 45 7.39 -3.21 -8.50
N ALA A 46 6.14 -3.23 -8.02
CA ALA A 46 5.85 -3.15 -6.61
C ALA A 46 6.21 -4.45 -5.89
N ARG A 47 6.51 -4.32 -4.58
CA ARG A 47 6.80 -5.45 -3.69
C ARG A 47 5.63 -5.84 -2.81
N LEU A 48 4.67 -4.93 -2.59
CA LEU A 48 3.43 -5.21 -1.87
C LEU A 48 2.31 -5.57 -2.85
N GLY A 49 1.62 -6.66 -2.57
CA GLY A 49 0.41 -7.05 -3.27
C GLY A 49 -0.79 -6.20 -2.89
N VAL A 50 -1.80 -6.19 -3.75
CA VAL A 50 -3.06 -5.44 -3.55
C VAL A 50 -3.76 -5.87 -2.26
N ARG A 51 -3.76 -7.17 -1.97
CA ARG A 51 -4.32 -7.75 -0.74
C ARG A 51 -3.62 -7.23 0.52
N ALA A 52 -2.29 -7.13 0.50
CA ALA A 52 -1.51 -6.58 1.61
C ALA A 52 -1.86 -5.10 1.85
N ILE A 53 -1.99 -4.31 0.79
CA ILE A 53 -2.39 -2.90 0.87
C ILE A 53 -3.80 -2.78 1.45
N ARG A 54 -4.76 -3.55 0.94
CA ARG A 54 -6.15 -3.54 1.43
C ARG A 54 -6.24 -3.95 2.90
N TRP A 55 -5.47 -4.98 3.29
CA TRP A 55 -5.36 -5.40 4.68
C TRP A 55 -4.80 -4.27 5.55
N ALA A 56 -3.69 -3.65 5.15
CA ALA A 56 -3.05 -2.58 5.92
C ALA A 56 -3.96 -1.35 6.09
N ILE A 57 -4.71 -0.95 5.06
CA ILE A 57 -5.71 0.13 5.15
C ILE A 57 -6.82 -0.23 6.15
N ARG A 58 -7.28 -1.49 6.18
CA ARG A 58 -8.27 -1.94 7.15
C ARG A 58 -7.73 -1.83 8.59
N GLN A 59 -6.50 -2.29 8.83
CA GLN A 59 -5.86 -2.20 10.15
C GLN A 59 -5.73 -0.75 10.63
N LEU A 60 -5.36 0.18 9.72
CA LEU A 60 -5.31 1.60 10.03
C LEU A 60 -6.68 2.16 10.41
N ARG A 61 -7.73 1.79 9.69
CA ARG A 61 -9.08 2.33 9.88
C ARG A 61 -9.78 1.80 11.12
N PHE A 62 -9.63 0.51 11.44
CA PHE A 62 -10.46 -0.15 12.45
C PHE A 62 -9.71 -0.52 13.72
N GLU A 63 -8.39 -0.71 13.66
CA GLU A 63 -7.60 -1.21 14.80
C GLU A 63 -6.63 -0.16 15.35
N GLY A 64 -6.59 1.05 14.78
CA GLY A 64 -5.68 2.11 15.20
C GLY A 64 -4.20 1.73 15.01
N ALA A 65 -3.91 0.83 14.06
CA ALA A 65 -2.56 0.35 13.82
C ALA A 65 -1.60 1.48 13.41
N THR A 66 -0.32 1.37 13.77
CA THR A 66 0.71 2.30 13.29
C THR A 66 1.39 1.75 12.04
N ILE A 67 1.86 2.63 11.15
CA ILE A 67 2.59 2.20 9.94
C ILE A 67 3.84 1.37 10.31
N SER A 68 4.53 1.71 11.40
CA SER A 68 5.66 0.92 11.91
C SER A 68 5.25 -0.47 12.39
N GLY A 69 4.09 -0.57 13.05
CA GLY A 69 3.51 -1.85 13.44
C GLY A 69 3.16 -2.72 12.23
N LEU A 70 2.58 -2.13 11.19
CA LEU A 70 2.27 -2.81 9.94
C LEU A 70 3.52 -3.27 9.19
N ALA A 71 4.56 -2.45 9.15
CA ALA A 71 5.84 -2.80 8.56
C ALA A 71 6.45 -4.05 9.23
N ARG A 72 6.38 -4.12 10.57
CA ARG A 72 6.80 -5.30 11.33
C ARG A 72 5.96 -6.54 11.02
N GLN A 73 4.63 -6.42 10.96
CA GLN A 73 3.74 -7.54 10.64
C GLN A 73 3.88 -8.03 9.19
N LEU A 74 4.25 -7.15 8.26
CA LEU A 74 4.50 -7.49 6.87
C LEU A 74 5.95 -7.92 6.59
N GLY A 75 6.84 -7.83 7.59
CA GLY A 75 8.26 -8.13 7.43
C GLY A 75 8.97 -7.23 6.42
N THR A 76 8.64 -5.92 6.40
CA THR A 76 9.20 -4.94 5.46
C THR A 76 9.52 -3.61 6.15
N THR A 77 9.95 -2.60 5.40
CA THR A 77 10.30 -1.29 5.94
C THR A 77 9.10 -0.33 5.94
N TRP A 78 9.11 0.60 6.88
CA TRP A 78 8.10 1.66 6.99
C TRP A 78 7.92 2.43 5.67
N ASN A 79 9.03 2.82 5.01
CA ASN A 79 9.00 3.53 3.72
C ASN A 79 8.24 2.75 2.65
N THR A 80 8.45 1.43 2.60
CA THR A 80 7.81 0.57 1.60
C THR A 80 6.29 0.52 1.83
N VAL A 81 5.86 0.32 3.07
CA VAL A 81 4.43 0.30 3.43
C VAL A 81 3.79 1.66 3.13
N TRP A 82 4.41 2.74 3.60
CA TRP A 82 3.86 4.09 3.46
C TRP A 82 3.73 4.54 1.99
N SER A 83 4.74 4.25 1.16
CA SER A 83 4.73 4.63 -0.26
C SER A 83 3.59 3.98 -1.04
N HIS A 84 3.14 2.80 -0.62
CA HIS A 84 2.00 2.09 -1.24
C HIS A 84 0.65 2.48 -0.64
N ILE A 85 0.59 2.78 0.67
CA ILE A 85 -0.66 3.12 1.35
C ILE A 85 -1.06 4.59 1.11
N LYS A 86 -0.10 5.52 1.16
CA LYS A 86 -0.37 6.96 1.05
C LYS A 86 -1.20 7.32 -0.19
N PRO A 87 -0.88 6.85 -1.41
CA PRO A 87 -1.67 7.18 -2.60
C PRO A 87 -3.10 6.66 -2.51
N CYS A 88 -3.31 5.49 -1.91
CA CYS A 88 -4.64 4.89 -1.76
C CYS A 88 -5.52 5.69 -0.77
N LEU A 89 -4.92 6.14 0.34
CA LEU A 89 -5.61 6.99 1.32
C LEU A 89 -5.91 8.37 0.74
N GLN A 90 -4.96 8.94 0.00
CA GLN A 90 -5.14 10.22 -0.68
C GLN A 90 -6.25 10.14 -1.72
N ALA A 91 -6.25 9.13 -2.59
CA ALA A 91 -7.31 8.92 -3.58
C ALA A 91 -8.69 8.73 -2.93
N ALA A 92 -8.78 8.00 -1.81
CA ALA A 92 -10.03 7.84 -1.08
C ALA A 92 -10.50 9.13 -0.39
N SER A 93 -9.57 10.01 -0.02
CA SER A 93 -9.89 11.35 0.48
C SER A 93 -10.35 12.25 -0.67
N ASP A 94 -9.64 12.24 -1.79
CA ASP A 94 -9.90 13.16 -2.91
C ASP A 94 -11.12 12.76 -3.75
N ASP A 95 -11.69 11.58 -3.52
CA ASP A 95 -12.89 11.11 -4.21
C ASP A 95 -14.09 12.03 -3.95
N PRO A 96 -14.57 12.78 -4.96
CA PRO A 96 -15.72 13.67 -4.81
C PRO A 96 -17.03 12.89 -4.54
N ALA A 97 -17.09 11.62 -4.91
CA ALA A 97 -18.25 10.76 -4.66
C ALA A 97 -18.32 10.24 -3.22
N ARG A 98 -17.32 10.53 -2.35
CA ARG A 98 -17.29 10.06 -0.95
C ARG A 98 -18.50 10.47 -0.10
N PHE A 99 -19.23 11.50 -0.53
CA PHE A 99 -20.46 11.98 0.11
C PHE A 99 -21.71 11.83 -0.77
N ALA A 100 -21.62 11.11 -1.89
CA ALA A 100 -22.76 10.90 -2.78
C ALA A 100 -23.94 10.27 -2.00
N GLY A 101 -25.11 10.91 -2.03
CA GLY A 101 -26.30 10.47 -1.31
C GLY A 101 -26.35 10.82 0.18
N VAL A 102 -25.32 11.46 0.74
CA VAL A 102 -25.33 11.96 2.13
C VAL A 102 -26.13 13.26 2.19
N ARG A 103 -27.24 13.27 2.93
CA ARG A 103 -28.10 14.47 3.11
C ARG A 103 -27.69 15.36 4.27
N VAL A 104 -27.05 14.80 5.30
CA VAL A 104 -26.65 15.50 6.52
C VAL A 104 -25.24 15.05 6.89
N LEU A 105 -24.34 16.00 7.13
CA LEU A 105 -22.98 15.75 7.56
C LEU A 105 -22.82 16.14 9.03
N GLY A 106 -22.53 15.17 9.90
CA GLY A 106 -22.10 15.45 11.27
C GLY A 106 -20.62 15.83 11.27
N VAL A 107 -20.28 16.95 11.90
CA VAL A 107 -18.90 17.40 12.06
C VAL A 107 -18.49 17.14 13.50
N ASP A 108 -17.39 16.39 13.69
CA ASP A 108 -16.78 16.15 14.99
C ASP A 108 -15.39 16.81 15.04
N GLU A 109 -15.05 17.42 16.17
CA GLU A 109 -13.74 18.04 16.37
C GLU A 109 -12.81 17.08 17.10
N ARG A 110 -11.83 16.54 16.36
CA ARG A 110 -10.69 15.83 16.93
C ARG A 110 -9.47 16.73 16.96
N ARG A 111 -9.05 17.16 18.15
CA ARG A 111 -7.75 17.83 18.33
C ARG A 111 -6.62 16.80 18.31
N VAL A 112 -5.63 17.03 17.45
CA VAL A 112 -4.39 16.26 17.41
C VAL A 112 -3.30 17.13 17.99
N ALA A 113 -2.63 16.65 19.04
CA ALA A 113 -1.47 17.34 19.59
C ALA A 113 -0.36 17.40 18.55
N SER A 114 0.22 18.58 18.34
CA SER A 114 1.44 18.70 17.56
C SER A 114 2.54 17.87 18.23
N PRO A 115 3.39 17.16 17.46
CA PRO A 115 4.56 16.52 18.05
C PRO A 115 5.41 17.59 18.75
N GLY A 116 5.77 17.33 20.01
CA GLY A 116 6.69 18.19 20.75
C GLY A 116 8.08 18.23 20.08
N PRO A 117 8.96 19.17 20.47
CA PRO A 117 10.31 19.25 19.92
C PRO A 117 11.06 17.92 20.14
N THR A 118 11.75 17.45 19.10
CA THR A 118 12.61 16.26 19.20
C THR A 118 13.70 16.53 20.24
N PRO A 119 13.83 15.72 21.31
CA PRO A 119 14.91 15.91 22.28
C PRO A 119 16.26 15.70 21.58
N THR A 120 17.15 16.68 21.70
CA THR A 120 18.52 16.58 21.20
C THR A 120 19.29 15.57 22.05
N ARG A 121 19.96 14.61 21.41
CA ARG A 121 20.79 13.61 22.09
C ARG A 121 21.96 14.32 22.78
N PRO A 122 22.28 14.02 24.06
CA PRO A 122 23.51 14.52 24.67
C PRO A 122 24.73 13.94 23.93
N THR A 123 25.71 14.80 23.68
CA THR A 123 27.04 14.47 23.13
C THR A 123 27.83 13.60 24.08
#